data_AF-A0A968Z4T5-F1
#
_entry.id   AF-A0A968Z4T5-F1
#
_cell.length_a   1.000
_cell.length_b   1.000
_cell.length_c   1.000
_cell.angle_alpha   90.00
_cell.angle_beta   90.00
_cell.angle_gamma   90.00
#
_symmetry.space_group_name_H-M   'P 1'
#
loop_
_entity.id
_entity.type
_entity.pdbx_description
1 polymer ?
#
loop_
_entity_poly.entity_id
_entity_poly.type
_entity_poly.pdbx_seq_one_letter_code
_entity_poly.pdbx_strand_id
1 'polypeptide(L)' 'MVYNFRSHEDFINRGVALGILHQGRFVSGASTAAVGGGKVEIDIQTHDRFRRRGLARAVAAALILYCLDRGLRAMLGCGE' A
#
# COMPACT_ATOMS: atom_id res chain seq x y z
N MET A 1 -3.19 -6.03 -5.54
CA MET A 1 -2.12 -7.05 -5.53
C MET A 1 -2.13 -7.72 -4.18
N VAL A 2 -2.10 -9.05 -4.13
CA VAL A 2 -1.91 -9.81 -2.90
C VAL A 2 -0.59 -10.58 -3.07
N TYR A 3 0.52 -9.91 -2.80
CA TYR A 3 1.80 -10.61 -2.66
C TYR A 3 1.87 -11.17 -1.25
N ASN A 4 2.42 -12.37 -1.09
CA ASN A 4 2.73 -13.02 0.19
C ASN A 4 1.61 -13.24 1.25
N PHE A 5 0.32 -13.07 0.92
CA PHE A 5 -0.80 -13.57 1.74
C PHE A 5 -1.34 -14.88 1.16
N ARG A 6 -1.88 -15.73 2.03
CA ARG A 6 -2.37 -17.07 1.66
C ARG A 6 -3.69 -17.04 0.90
N SER A 7 -4.47 -15.97 1.08
CA SER A 7 -5.77 -15.76 0.44
C SER A 7 -6.19 -14.29 0.53
N HIS A 8 -7.28 -13.93 -0.17
CA HIS A 8 -7.91 -12.61 -0.01
C HIS A 8 -8.40 -12.39 1.43
N GLU A 9 -8.88 -13.43 2.10
CA GLU A 9 -9.31 -13.37 3.50
C GLU A 9 -8.13 -13.16 4.45
N ASP A 10 -6.99 -13.80 4.20
CA ASP A 10 -5.74 -13.56 4.94
C ASP A 10 -5.29 -12.10 4.80
N PHE A 11 -5.44 -11.53 3.60
CA PHE A 11 -5.19 -10.10 3.37
C PHE A 11 -6.19 -9.21 4.12
N ILE A 12 -7.48 -9.51 4.10
CA ILE A 12 -8.50 -8.73 4.82
C ILE A 12 -8.23 -8.74 6.33
N ASN A 13 -7.77 -9.86 6.87
CA ASN A 13 -7.52 -10.02 8.29
C ASN A 13 -6.21 -9.40 8.78
N ARG A 14 -5.17 -9.37 7.94
CA ARG A 14 -3.79 -8.99 8.37
C ARG A 14 -3.19 -7.83 7.59
N GLY A 15 -3.63 -7.62 6.35
CA GLY A 15 -3.13 -6.60 5.46
C GLY A 15 -3.88 -5.28 5.62
N VAL A 16 -3.35 -4.24 4.98
CA VAL A 16 -4.07 -2.99 4.81
C VAL A 16 -3.76 -2.42 3.42
N ALA A 17 -4.73 -1.73 2.83
CA ALA A 17 -4.55 -0.97 1.61
C ALA A 17 -5.27 0.38 1.71
N LEU A 18 -4.65 1.40 1.13
CA LEU A 18 -5.22 2.73 0.97
C LEU A 18 -5.22 3.09 -0.52
N GLY A 19 -6.25 3.84 -0.94
CA GLY A 19 -6.42 4.23 -2.32
C GLY A 19 -6.84 5.69 -2.46
N ILE A 20 -6.30 6.36 -3.47
CA ILE A 20 -6.73 7.69 -3.90
C ILE A 20 -7.86 7.51 -4.92
N LEU A 21 -9.04 8.02 -4.57
CA LEU A 21 -10.22 8.04 -5.43
C LEU A 21 -10.27 9.35 -6.22
N HIS A 22 -10.48 9.25 -7.52
CA HIS A 22 -10.72 10.39 -8.39
C HIS A 22 -11.89 10.08 -9.33
N GLN A 23 -12.96 10.88 -9.25
CA GLN A 23 -14.19 10.70 -10.05
C GLN A 23 -14.75 9.27 -9.94
N GLY A 24 -14.83 8.74 -8.72
CA GLY A 24 -15.37 7.39 -8.47
C GLY A 24 -14.45 6.24 -8.88
N ARG A 25 -13.21 6.50 -9.31
CA ARG A 25 -12.25 5.47 -9.70
C ARG A 25 -10.98 5.57 -8.86
N PHE A 26 -10.47 4.42 -8.42
CA PHE A 26 -9.15 4.37 -7.80
C PHE A 26 -8.07 4.66 -8.86
N VAL A 27 -7.25 5.68 -8.62
CA VAL A 27 -6.20 6.12 -9.56
C VAL A 27 -4.79 5.87 -9.03
N SER A 28 -4.64 5.65 -7.73
CA SER A 28 -3.39 5.28 -7.07
C SER A 28 -3.71 4.51 -5.79
N GLY A 29 -2.89 3.53 -5.43
CA GLY A 29 -3.06 2.73 -4.23
C GLY A 29 -1.74 2.29 -3.65
N ALA A 30 -1.68 2.15 -2.33
CA ALA A 30 -0.61 1.49 -1.61
C ALA A 30 -1.19 0.38 -0.74
N SER A 31 -0.54 -0.78 -0.72
CA SER A 31 -0.95 -1.94 0.08
C SER A 31 0.23 -2.59 0.77
N THR A 32 0.00 -3.17 1.93
CA THR A 32 0.96 -4.10 2.53
C THR A 32 1.06 -5.35 1.66
N ALA A 33 2.26 -5.68 1.20
CA ALA A 33 2.59 -6.86 0.41
C ALA A 33 3.14 -8.03 1.26
N ALA A 34 3.52 -7.78 2.51
CA ALA A 34 3.88 -8.81 3.49
C ALA A 34 3.78 -8.24 4.89
N VAL A 35 3.45 -9.07 5.88
CA VAL A 35 3.37 -8.66 7.30
C VAL A 35 4.04 -9.73 8.17
N GLY A 36 5.08 -9.35 8.91
CA GLY A 36 5.78 -10.24 9.83
C GLY A 36 6.84 -9.52 10.69
N GLY A 37 7.00 -9.95 11.95
CA GLY A 37 8.04 -9.42 12.85
C GLY A 37 7.99 -7.90 13.08
N GLY A 38 6.79 -7.31 13.08
CA GLY A 38 6.58 -5.86 13.21
C GLY A 38 6.96 -5.04 11.96
N LYS A 39 7.28 -5.70 10.85
CA LYS A 39 7.62 -5.06 9.58
C LYS A 39 6.55 -5.35 8.53
N VAL A 40 6.36 -4.38 7.63
CA VAL A 40 5.50 -4.54 6.46
C VAL A 40 6.22 -4.09 5.21
N GLU A 41 6.08 -4.87 4.14
CA GLU A 41 6.48 -4.44 2.79
C GLU A 41 5.32 -3.70 2.15
N ILE A 42 5.60 -2.63 1.41
CA ILE A 42 4.58 -1.81 0.73
C ILE A 42 4.76 -1.92 -0.78
N ASP A 43 3.67 -2.25 -1.47
CA ASP A 43 3.52 -2.13 -2.91
C ASP A 43 2.69 -0.88 -3.25
N ILE A 44 3.07 -0.16 -4.31
CA ILE A 44 2.39 1.07 -4.77
C ILE A 44 2.12 0.96 -6.25
N GLN A 45 0.86 1.13 -6.62
CA GLN A 45 0.42 1.15 -8.01
C GLN A 45 -0.26 2.47 -8.32
N THR A 46 0.08 3.08 -9.46
CA THR A 46 -0.59 4.29 -9.93
C THR A 46 -0.96 4.11 -11.39
N HIS A 47 -2.23 4.33 -11.70
CA HIS A 47 -2.73 4.24 -13.07
C HIS A 47 -1.89 5.15 -13.97
N ASP A 48 -1.46 4.64 -15.12
CA ASP A 48 -0.50 5.26 -16.02
C ASP A 48 -0.83 6.71 -16.39
N ARG A 49 -2.10 7.00 -16.69
CA ARG A 49 -2.61 8.35 -17.01
C ARG A 49 -2.53 9.35 -15.85
N PHE A 50 -2.34 8.86 -14.63
CA PHE A 50 -2.29 9.63 -13.39
C PHE A 50 -0.89 9.65 -12.74
N ARG A 51 0.12 9.05 -13.40
CA ARG A 51 1.52 9.10 -12.95
C ARG A 51 2.08 10.53 -13.05
N ARG A 52 3.22 10.76 -12.38
CA ARG A 52 3.95 12.06 -12.33
C ARG A 52 3.17 13.23 -11.71
N ARG A 53 2.07 12.95 -10.99
CA ARG A 53 1.25 13.94 -10.25
C ARG A 53 1.42 13.88 -8.73
N GLY A 54 2.43 13.16 -8.24
CA GLY A 54 2.68 12.99 -6.80
C GLY A 54 1.78 11.96 -6.09
N LEU A 55 0.81 11.34 -6.78
CA LEU A 55 -0.16 10.42 -6.18
C LEU A 55 0.48 9.22 -5.47
N ALA A 56 1.46 8.58 -6.11
CA ALA A 56 2.21 7.47 -5.51
C ALA A 56 2.85 7.87 -4.17
N ARG A 57 3.41 9.08 -4.08
CA ARG A 57 4.02 9.60 -2.85
C ARG A 57 2.95 9.89 -1.78
N ALA A 58 1.83 10.47 -2.18
CA ALA A 58 0.74 10.81 -1.26
C ALA A 58 0.14 9.55 -0.62
N VAL A 59 -0.17 8.52 -1.43
CA VAL A 59 -0.74 7.28 -0.91
C VAL A 59 0.27 6.47 -0.09
N ALA A 60 1.55 6.49 -0.49
CA ALA A 60 2.62 5.87 0.30
C ALA A 60 2.79 6.53 1.67
N ALA A 61 2.81 7.87 1.72
CA ALA A 61 2.91 8.62 2.96
C ALA A 61 1.73 8.32 3.89
N ALA A 62 0.50 8.26 3.34
CA ALA A 62 -0.68 7.90 4.11
C ALA A 62 -0.57 6.50 4.73
N LEU A 63 -0.08 5.52 3.96
CA LEU A 63 0.10 4.15 4.46
C LEU A 63 1.23 4.06 5.50
N ILE A 64 2.34 4.77 5.30
CA ILE A 64 3.44 4.84 6.26
C ILE A 64 2.96 5.43 7.58
N LEU A 65 2.19 6.52 7.55
CA LEU A 65 1.61 7.13 8.74
C LEU A 65 0.68 6.16 9.47
N TYR A 66 -0.17 5.43 8.73
CA TYR A 66 -1.03 4.37 9.30
C TYR A 66 -0.23 3.27 9.99
N CYS A 67 0.91 2.87 9.42
CA CYS A 67 1.81 1.88 10.01
C CYS A 67 2.47 2.41 11.29
N LEU A 68 3.00 3.63 11.26
CA LEU A 68 3.66 4.27 12.41
C LEU A 68 2.72 4.38 13.61
N ASP A 69 1.47 4.79 13.37
CA ASP A 69 0.40 4.86 14.38
C ASP A 69 0.13 3.52 15.08
N ARG A 70 0.44 2.40 14.40
CA ARG A 70 0.27 1.02 14.92
C ARG A 70 1.58 0.37 15.38
N GLY A 71 2.67 1.14 15.45
CA GLY A 71 3.99 0.61 15.81
C GLY A 71 4.58 -0.33 14.75
N LEU A 72 4.10 -0.27 13.52
CA LEU A 72 4.60 -1.08 12.40
C LEU A 72 5.69 -0.32 11.64
N ARG A 73 6.74 -1.03 11.25
CA ARG A 73 7.82 -0.48 10.42
C ARG A 73 7.54 -0.75 8.94
N ALA A 74 7.21 0.31 8.21
CA ALA A 74 7.02 0.28 6.77
C ALA A 74 8.36 0.19 6.02
N MET A 75 8.46 -0.75 5.08
CA MET A 75 9.56 -0.87 4.12
C MET A 75 8.99 -0.75 2.72
N LEU A 76 9.41 0.28 2.00
CA LEU A 76 9.12 0.43 0.58
C LEU A 76 10.05 -0.52 -0.17
N GLY A 77 9.48 -1.54 -0.83
CA GLY A 77 10.24 -2.29 -1.82
C GLY A 77 10.60 -1.35 -2.95
N CYS A 78 11.89 -1.18 -3.24
CA CYS A 78 12.29 -0.59 -4.50
C CYS A 78 12.06 -1.70 -5.54
N GLY A 79 11.06 -1.55 -6.41
CA GLY A 79 10.86 -2.50 -7.51
C GLY A 79 12.13 -2.56 -8.36
N GLU A 80 12.58 -3.77 -8.66
CA GLU A 80 13.56 -4.01 -9.73
C GLU A 80 12.89 -3.81 -11.10
#